data_AF-A0A7Y0BU59-F1
#
_entry.id   AF-A0A7Y0BU59-F1
#
_cell.length_a   1.000
_cell.length_b   1.000
_cell.length_c   1.000
_cell.angle_alpha   90.00
_cell.angle_beta   90.00
_cell.angle_gamma   90.00
#
_symmetry.space_group_name_H-M   'P 1'
#
loop_
_entity.id
_entity.type
_entity.pdbx_description
1 polymer ?
#
loop_
_entity_poly.entity_id
_entity_poly.type
_entity_poly.pdbx_seq_one_letter_code
_entity_poly.pdbx_strand_id
1 'polypeptide(L)'
;MDELGIGGDGLAAPEAAGEERPQTTIWAELNAWGKSIADWQRYIISHAVRDGTLSDARIDEAYRLFLRDRKLDNGNDELPDVPGSVTGRAVAEGTPLSLQAIKSLKNVNAIPEVSHVTFGSQLTVIYGHNGAGKSGFARILSCACFSRSSSQIIRNIYDDDAPDAPATAQFVVDRGNGFDEDIAFTDGDEHDDLKRVSVFDSSVARIHLAKENELGFQPAGFDVFDEAIRAIGLITQKLDADINAKTRPNKFDQLFADPGSVADKIAVLNAKSDIAELRTLATFGDAEKERLDEVARQEQELLAKSPVETLKALATAKTDTEALQKKVADLASALGNAACDEARRLLDGHKTALLEAVKAGSEAVSHSQLGQTGSTDWNNFVLASRKLGQAEAGTYPAAGHPVCSAIALSMPRLLR
;
A
#
# COMPACT_ATOMS: atom_id res chain seq x y z
N MET A 1 3.14 -5.85 -87.38
CA MET A 1 4.41 -6.49 -87.79
C MET A 1 5.50 -5.53 -87.39
N ASP A 2 6.18 -5.93 -86.31
CA ASP A 2 7.50 -5.53 -85.82
C ASP A 2 7.65 -4.06 -85.42
N GLU A 3 7.48 -3.66 -84.15
CA GLU A 3 8.31 -3.96 -82.96
C GLU A 3 9.81 -3.79 -83.21
N LEU A 4 10.39 -2.71 -82.64
CA LEU A 4 11.54 -2.71 -81.73
C LEU A 4 11.87 -1.24 -81.38
N GLY A 5 11.30 -0.77 -80.27
CA GLY A 5 11.57 0.53 -79.68
C GLY A 5 12.88 0.55 -78.90
N ILE A 6 13.73 1.52 -79.21
CA ILE A 6 14.99 1.82 -78.54
C ILE A 6 14.65 2.47 -77.18
N GLY A 7 14.72 1.68 -76.10
CA GLY A 7 14.69 2.17 -74.72
C GLY A 7 16.10 2.50 -74.25
N GLY A 8 16.34 3.75 -73.88
CA GLY A 8 17.60 4.19 -73.30
C GLY A 8 17.81 3.56 -71.91
N ASP A 9 18.87 2.77 -71.79
CA ASP A 9 19.27 2.14 -70.54
C ASP A 9 20.13 3.14 -69.75
N GLY A 10 19.46 3.96 -68.94
CA GLY A 10 20.11 4.75 -67.91
C GLY A 10 20.54 3.83 -66.78
N LEU A 11 21.81 3.40 -66.80
CA LEU A 11 22.47 2.73 -65.68
C LEU A 11 22.56 3.69 -64.49
N ALA A 12 21.50 3.74 -63.70
CA ALA A 12 21.54 4.25 -62.33
C ALA A 12 22.33 3.25 -61.48
N ALA A 13 23.52 3.65 -61.06
CA ALA A 13 24.29 2.94 -60.06
C ALA A 13 23.46 2.80 -58.77
N PRO A 14 23.44 1.64 -58.10
CA PRO A 14 22.85 1.56 -56.78
C PRO A 14 23.76 2.32 -55.81
N GLU A 15 23.26 3.42 -55.26
CA GLU A 15 23.83 4.05 -54.06
C GLU A 15 23.73 3.04 -52.91
N ALA A 16 24.77 2.23 -52.74
CA ALA A 16 25.03 1.50 -51.51
C ALA A 16 25.63 2.46 -50.48
N ALA A 17 24.80 3.34 -49.94
CA ALA A 17 25.09 4.07 -48.71
C ALA A 17 24.16 3.55 -47.60
N GLY A 18 24.32 2.26 -47.29
CA GLY A 18 23.94 1.78 -45.97
C GLY A 18 25.06 2.15 -45.03
N GLU A 19 24.90 3.23 -44.25
CA GLU A 19 25.68 3.42 -43.03
C GLU A 19 25.44 2.17 -42.15
N GLU A 20 26.39 1.24 -42.17
CA GLU A 20 26.46 0.19 -41.17
C GLU A 20 26.65 0.88 -39.82
N ARG A 21 25.56 1.00 -39.06
CA ARG A 21 25.64 1.39 -37.65
C ARG A 21 26.60 0.42 -36.98
N PRO A 22 27.60 0.89 -36.21
CA PRO A 22 28.51 -0.01 -35.51
C PRO A 22 27.67 -0.96 -34.67
N GLN A 23 27.81 -2.27 -34.90
CA GLN A 23 27.02 -3.26 -34.17
C GLN A 23 27.37 -3.18 -32.69
N THR A 24 26.49 -2.57 -31.91
CA THR A 24 26.63 -2.51 -30.45
C THR A 24 26.59 -3.92 -29.92
N THR A 25 27.66 -4.36 -29.28
CA THR A 25 27.68 -5.67 -28.63
C THR A 25 26.80 -5.63 -27.38
N ILE A 26 26.22 -6.78 -27.00
CA ILE A 26 25.46 -6.95 -25.75
C ILE A 26 26.25 -6.41 -24.54
N TRP A 27 27.58 -6.58 -24.56
CA TRP A 27 28.49 -6.10 -23.51
C TRP A 27 28.61 -4.58 -23.47
N ALA A 28 28.61 -3.93 -24.64
CA ALA A 28 28.63 -2.47 -24.71
C ALA A 28 27.31 -1.87 -24.19
N GLU A 29 26.17 -2.50 -24.47
CA GLU A 29 24.89 -2.10 -23.91
C GLU A 29 24.84 -2.29 -22.38
N LEU A 30 25.37 -3.41 -21.87
CA LEU A 30 25.42 -3.68 -20.43
C LEU A 30 26.32 -2.68 -19.69
N ASN A 31 27.46 -2.28 -20.28
CA ASN A 31 28.31 -1.22 -19.74
C ASN A 31 27.60 0.15 -19.76
N ALA A 32 26.88 0.47 -20.84
CA ALA A 32 26.14 1.73 -20.94
C ALA A 32 25.01 1.79 -19.89
N TRP A 33 24.26 0.70 -19.74
CA TRP A 33 23.23 0.57 -18.70
C TRP A 33 23.84 0.64 -17.29
N GLY A 34 24.99 0.02 -17.07
CA GLY A 34 25.75 0.07 -15.83
C GLY A 34 26.12 1.47 -15.35
N LYS A 35 26.31 2.42 -16.28
CA LYS A 35 26.57 3.84 -15.94
C LYS A 35 25.31 4.59 -15.51
N SER A 36 24.11 4.06 -15.79
CA SER A 36 22.83 4.70 -15.44
C SER A 36 22.29 4.32 -14.06
N ILE A 37 22.84 3.27 -13.44
CA ILE A 37 22.41 2.75 -12.13
C ILE A 37 23.28 3.29 -10.99
N ALA A 38 22.80 3.16 -9.75
CA ALA A 38 23.51 3.63 -8.57
C ALA A 38 24.83 2.87 -8.36
N ASP A 39 25.82 3.52 -7.74
CA ASP A 39 27.18 2.96 -7.59
C ASP A 39 27.20 1.61 -6.86
N TRP A 40 26.38 1.44 -5.81
CA TRP A 40 26.27 0.15 -5.10
C TRP A 40 25.67 -0.97 -5.97
N GLN A 41 24.78 -0.63 -6.90
CA GLN A 41 24.22 -1.58 -7.87
C GLN A 41 25.26 -1.90 -8.93
N ARG A 42 25.96 -0.88 -9.44
CA ARG A 42 27.08 -1.05 -10.37
C ARG A 42 28.15 -1.95 -9.76
N TYR A 43 28.47 -1.78 -8.48
CA TYR A 43 29.40 -2.62 -7.74
C TYR A 43 28.98 -4.09 -7.75
N ILE A 44 27.74 -4.39 -7.36
CA ILE A 44 27.20 -5.76 -7.34
C ILE A 44 27.30 -6.40 -8.73
N ILE A 45 26.83 -5.69 -9.75
CA ILE A 45 26.76 -6.24 -11.11
C ILE A 45 28.17 -6.40 -11.69
N SER A 46 29.10 -5.47 -11.41
CA SER A 46 30.48 -5.57 -11.87
C SER A 46 31.18 -6.80 -11.31
N HIS A 47 31.04 -7.04 -10.00
CA HIS A 47 31.60 -8.22 -9.37
C HIS A 47 30.86 -9.50 -9.76
N ALA A 48 29.55 -9.44 -9.98
CA ALA A 48 28.79 -10.60 -10.41
C ALA A 48 29.18 -11.06 -11.82
N VAL A 49 29.48 -10.13 -12.75
CA VAL A 49 29.95 -10.49 -14.10
C VAL A 49 31.35 -11.10 -14.08
N ARG A 50 32.23 -10.61 -13.19
CA ARG A 50 33.65 -11.00 -13.12
C ARG A 50 33.88 -12.26 -12.29
N ASP A 51 33.30 -12.29 -11.09
CA ASP A 51 33.56 -13.25 -10.03
C ASP A 51 32.44 -14.30 -9.89
N GLY A 52 31.30 -14.10 -10.57
CA GLY A 52 30.12 -14.95 -10.45
C GLY A 52 29.38 -14.66 -9.16
N THR A 53 29.31 -15.62 -8.24
CA THR A 53 28.61 -15.44 -6.96
C THR A 53 29.43 -14.59 -5.98
N LEU A 54 28.85 -13.51 -5.48
CA LEU A 54 29.49 -12.61 -4.52
C LEU A 54 29.65 -13.27 -3.15
N SER A 55 30.84 -13.09 -2.56
CA SER A 55 31.12 -13.46 -1.17
C SER A 55 30.44 -12.50 -0.19
N ASP A 56 30.27 -12.94 1.06
CA ASP A 56 29.66 -12.10 2.12
C ASP A 56 30.44 -10.79 2.34
N ALA A 57 31.77 -10.81 2.20
CA ALA A 57 32.60 -9.61 2.28
C ALA A 57 32.26 -8.59 1.18
N ARG A 58 32.04 -9.05 -0.06
CA ARG A 58 31.59 -8.19 -1.17
C ARG A 58 30.18 -7.66 -0.95
N ILE A 59 29.30 -8.45 -0.32
CA ILE A 59 27.96 -8.00 0.06
C ILE A 59 28.03 -6.91 1.14
N ASP A 60 28.93 -7.03 2.11
CA ASP A 60 29.15 -6.00 3.14
C ASP A 60 29.65 -4.68 2.54
N GLU A 61 30.59 -4.75 1.60
CA GLU A 61 31.08 -3.59 0.84
C GLU A 61 29.95 -2.92 0.04
N ALA A 62 29.12 -3.72 -0.66
CA ALA A 62 27.96 -3.22 -1.39
C ALA A 62 26.92 -2.56 -0.44
N TYR A 63 26.72 -3.14 0.75
CA TYR A 63 25.82 -2.59 1.76
C TYR A 63 26.31 -1.23 2.28
N ARG A 64 27.61 -1.07 2.50
CA ARG A 64 28.20 0.21 2.90
C ARG A 64 28.02 1.28 1.81
N LEU A 65 28.24 0.93 0.55
CA LEU A 65 27.97 1.82 -0.59
C LEU A 65 26.49 2.24 -0.63
N PHE A 66 25.57 1.31 -0.38
CA PHE A 66 24.13 1.60 -0.29
C PHE A 66 23.81 2.59 0.85
N LEU A 67 24.36 2.38 2.05
CA LEU A 67 24.15 3.28 3.18
C LEU A 67 24.71 4.68 2.89
N ARG A 68 25.86 4.77 2.22
CA ARG A 68 26.46 6.05 1.82
C ARG A 68 25.61 6.81 0.81
N ASP A 69 25.12 6.13 -0.23
CA ASP A 69 24.20 6.69 -1.23
C ASP A 69 22.94 7.27 -0.57
N ARG A 70 22.43 6.60 0.47
CA ARG A 70 21.30 7.06 1.27
C ARG A 70 21.65 8.04 2.40
N LYS A 71 22.92 8.44 2.53
CA LYS A 71 23.42 9.32 3.60
C LYS A 71 23.13 8.79 5.02
N LEU A 72 23.09 7.46 5.15
CA LEU A 72 22.92 6.74 6.41
C LEU A 72 24.25 6.29 7.02
N ASP A 73 25.34 6.33 6.23
CA ASP A 73 26.70 6.07 6.71
C ASP A 73 27.47 7.37 7.00
N ASN A 74 27.74 7.60 8.29
CA ASN A 74 28.55 8.71 8.80
C ASN A 74 30.03 8.35 8.99
N GLY A 75 30.45 7.16 8.54
CA GLY A 75 31.85 6.73 8.58
C GLY A 75 32.77 7.60 7.71
N ASN A 76 34.04 7.66 8.12
CA ASN A 76 35.15 8.27 7.38
C ASN A 76 36.03 7.24 6.67
N ASP A 77 35.65 5.97 6.73
CA ASP A 77 36.39 4.88 6.11
C ASP A 77 36.38 5.01 4.59
N GLU A 78 37.47 4.60 3.95
CA GLU A 78 37.59 4.58 2.50
C GLU A 78 36.55 3.61 1.90
N LEU A 79 35.88 4.07 0.84
CA LEU A 79 34.86 3.27 0.18
C LEU A 79 35.54 2.25 -0.75
N PRO A 80 34.90 1.09 -0.96
CA PRO A 80 35.32 0.15 -2.00
C PRO A 80 35.36 0.87 -3.35
N ASP A 81 36.41 0.62 -4.14
CA ASP A 81 36.48 1.13 -5.50
C ASP A 81 35.38 0.49 -6.35
N VAL A 82 34.61 1.32 -7.04
CA VAL A 82 33.50 0.86 -7.87
C VAL A 82 33.98 0.79 -9.31
N PRO A 83 34.05 -0.40 -9.92
CA PRO A 83 34.54 -0.53 -11.27
C PRO A 83 33.80 0.39 -12.24
N GLY A 84 34.55 1.12 -13.08
CA GLY A 84 33.99 2.01 -14.09
C GLY A 84 33.30 1.26 -15.25
N SER A 85 33.60 -0.02 -15.41
CA SER A 85 33.02 -0.93 -16.41
C SER A 85 32.40 -2.14 -15.71
N VAL A 86 31.09 -2.33 -15.93
CA VAL A 86 30.32 -3.46 -15.39
C VAL A 86 30.82 -4.79 -15.93
N THR A 87 31.24 -4.82 -17.18
CA THR A 87 31.61 -6.08 -17.82
C THR A 87 33.08 -6.42 -17.65
N GLY A 88 33.92 -5.45 -17.26
CA GLY A 88 35.37 -5.60 -17.30
C GLY A 88 35.92 -5.82 -18.72
N ARG A 89 35.07 -5.72 -19.76
CA ARG A 89 35.48 -5.68 -21.16
C ARG A 89 35.66 -4.23 -21.58
N ALA A 90 36.76 -3.96 -22.25
CA ALA A 90 36.92 -2.71 -22.98
C ALA A 90 35.81 -2.58 -24.03
N VAL A 91 35.33 -1.35 -24.26
CA VAL A 91 34.45 -1.06 -25.40
C VAL A 91 35.19 -1.50 -26.66
N ALA A 92 34.52 -2.23 -27.54
CA ALA A 92 35.13 -2.73 -28.77
C ALA A 92 35.66 -1.54 -29.60
N GLU A 93 36.97 -1.30 -29.53
CA GLU A 93 37.65 -0.53 -30.56
C GLU A 93 37.50 -1.32 -31.87
N GLY A 94 37.18 -0.65 -32.98
CA GLY A 94 37.06 -1.26 -34.30
C GLY A 94 38.37 -1.84 -34.84
N THR A 95 39.46 -1.70 -34.09
CA THR A 95 40.80 -2.23 -34.38
C THR A 95 40.83 -3.73 -34.06
N PRO A 96 41.22 -4.63 -34.97
CA PRO A 96 41.36 -6.06 -34.62
C PRO A 96 42.48 -6.27 -33.58
N LEU A 97 42.39 -7.33 -32.77
CA LEU A 97 43.43 -7.71 -31.80
C LEU A 97 43.72 -9.20 -31.91
N SER A 98 44.99 -9.55 -32.07
CA SER A 98 45.48 -10.93 -32.06
C SER A 98 46.53 -11.11 -30.98
N LEU A 99 46.42 -12.18 -30.18
CA LEU A 99 47.44 -12.55 -29.21
C LEU A 99 48.49 -13.42 -29.91
N GLN A 100 49.73 -12.93 -29.99
CA GLN A 100 50.83 -13.59 -30.70
C GLN A 100 51.67 -14.48 -29.78
N ALA A 101 51.95 -14.03 -28.55
CA ALA A 101 52.74 -14.82 -27.62
C ALA A 101 52.54 -14.41 -26.15
N ILE A 102 52.95 -15.30 -25.25
CA ILE A 102 53.19 -15.00 -23.83
C ILE A 102 54.63 -15.38 -23.52
N LYS A 103 55.39 -14.46 -22.92
CA LYS A 103 56.82 -14.62 -22.59
C LYS A 103 57.13 -14.02 -21.22
N SER A 104 58.34 -14.30 -20.74
CA SER A 104 58.91 -13.66 -19.54
C SER A 104 58.04 -13.81 -18.28
N LEU A 105 57.53 -15.01 -18.03
CA LEU A 105 56.70 -15.30 -16.86
C LEU A 105 57.58 -15.31 -15.60
N LYS A 106 57.17 -14.60 -14.55
CA LYS A 106 57.81 -14.65 -13.23
C LYS A 106 56.80 -14.94 -12.15
N ASN A 107 57.20 -15.72 -11.16
CA ASN A 107 56.36 -16.18 -10.05
C ASN A 107 55.08 -16.93 -10.49
N VAL A 108 55.11 -17.56 -11.67
CA VAL A 108 53.99 -18.39 -12.18
C VAL A 108 54.39 -19.87 -12.14
N ASN A 109 53.94 -20.59 -11.11
CA ASN A 109 54.26 -22.00 -10.89
C ASN A 109 55.79 -22.25 -10.96
N ALA A 110 56.21 -23.48 -11.26
CA ALA A 110 57.61 -23.83 -11.54
C ALA A 110 57.94 -23.65 -13.04
N ILE A 111 57.48 -22.56 -13.67
CA ILE A 111 57.74 -22.26 -15.08
C ILE A 111 59.02 -21.40 -15.17
N PRO A 112 60.05 -21.83 -15.93
CA PRO A 112 61.25 -21.02 -16.13
C PRO A 112 60.95 -19.69 -16.84
N GLU A 113 61.60 -18.59 -16.43
CA GLU A 113 61.37 -17.26 -17.03
C GLU A 113 61.64 -17.19 -18.53
N VAL A 114 62.50 -18.07 -19.05
CA VAL A 114 62.83 -18.18 -20.49
C VAL A 114 61.72 -18.84 -21.31
N SER A 115 60.71 -19.41 -20.65
CA SER A 115 59.61 -20.10 -21.31
C SER A 115 58.71 -19.11 -22.01
N HIS A 116 58.30 -19.45 -23.23
CA HIS A 116 57.33 -18.68 -23.99
C HIS A 116 56.41 -19.62 -24.77
N VAL A 117 55.22 -19.14 -25.04
CA VAL A 117 54.22 -19.81 -25.88
C VAL A 117 53.84 -18.84 -26.99
N THR A 118 53.91 -19.31 -28.23
CA THR A 118 53.45 -18.58 -29.42
C THR A 118 52.12 -19.14 -29.89
N PHE A 119 51.27 -18.27 -30.42
CA PHE A 119 49.96 -18.61 -30.94
C PHE A 119 49.94 -18.40 -32.46
N GLY A 120 49.39 -19.37 -33.18
CA GLY A 120 49.09 -19.22 -34.60
C GLY A 120 47.79 -18.44 -34.84
N SER A 121 47.62 -17.95 -36.06
CA SER A 121 46.50 -17.08 -36.48
C SER A 121 45.11 -17.72 -36.44
N GLN A 122 45.00 -19.04 -36.26
CA GLN A 122 43.72 -19.77 -36.28
C GLN A 122 43.57 -20.66 -35.05
N LEU A 123 44.28 -21.79 -35.01
CA LEU A 123 44.19 -22.76 -33.93
C LEU A 123 45.60 -23.13 -33.45
N THR A 124 45.80 -23.05 -32.14
CA THR A 124 47.05 -23.45 -31.49
C THR A 124 46.74 -24.58 -30.51
N VAL A 125 47.41 -25.72 -30.67
CA VAL A 125 47.26 -26.88 -29.78
C VAL A 125 48.52 -27.01 -28.93
N ILE A 126 48.38 -26.80 -27.62
CA ILE A 126 49.48 -26.94 -26.65
C ILE A 126 49.31 -28.27 -25.91
N TYR A 127 50.26 -29.17 -26.06
CA TYR A 127 50.25 -30.49 -25.40
C TYR A 127 51.62 -30.80 -24.80
N GLY A 128 51.65 -31.75 -23.87
CA GLY A 128 52.88 -32.13 -23.16
C GLY A 128 52.56 -32.98 -21.95
N HIS A 129 53.59 -33.50 -21.30
CA HIS A 129 53.43 -34.37 -20.14
C HIS A 129 52.72 -33.67 -18.97
N ASN A 130 52.19 -34.45 -18.03
CA ASN A 130 51.69 -33.90 -16.77
C ASN A 130 52.85 -33.21 -16.03
N GLY A 131 52.59 -32.03 -15.47
CA GLY A 131 53.62 -31.20 -14.84
C GLY A 131 54.42 -30.29 -15.78
N ALA A 132 54.22 -30.34 -17.10
CA ALA A 132 54.95 -29.50 -18.06
C ALA A 132 54.57 -28.00 -18.06
N GLY A 133 53.82 -27.50 -17.07
CA GLY A 133 53.46 -26.07 -16.96
C GLY A 133 52.22 -25.61 -17.74
N LYS A 134 51.56 -26.47 -18.53
CA LYS A 134 50.36 -26.12 -19.32
C LYS A 134 49.28 -25.38 -18.51
N SER A 135 48.96 -25.87 -17.33
CA SER A 135 47.98 -25.23 -16.45
C SER A 135 48.45 -23.87 -15.91
N GLY A 136 49.76 -23.64 -15.75
CA GLY A 136 50.27 -22.33 -15.34
C GLY A 136 50.06 -21.26 -16.42
N PHE A 137 50.29 -21.61 -17.70
CA PHE A 137 49.95 -20.75 -18.84
C PHE A 137 48.43 -20.49 -18.95
N ALA A 138 47.59 -21.48 -18.65
CA ALA A 138 46.15 -21.28 -18.62
C ALA A 138 45.72 -20.33 -17.49
N ARG A 139 46.33 -20.43 -16.30
CA ARG A 139 46.02 -19.55 -15.16
C ARG A 139 46.38 -18.10 -15.44
N ILE A 140 47.57 -17.82 -15.99
CA ILE A 140 47.98 -16.44 -16.32
C ILE A 140 47.05 -15.83 -17.38
N LEU A 141 46.63 -16.62 -18.37
CA LEU A 141 45.61 -16.23 -19.35
C LEU A 141 44.29 -15.90 -18.68
N SER A 142 43.80 -16.77 -17.79
CA SER A 142 42.54 -16.54 -17.06
C SER A 142 42.57 -15.29 -16.18
N CYS A 143 43.71 -14.93 -15.59
CA CYS A 143 43.84 -13.71 -14.78
C CYS A 143 43.94 -12.44 -15.65
N ALA A 144 44.80 -12.46 -16.67
CA ALA A 144 45.07 -11.29 -17.50
C ALA A 144 43.93 -10.96 -18.48
N CYS A 145 43.36 -12.00 -19.10
CA CYS A 145 42.31 -11.85 -20.10
C CYS A 145 40.90 -11.85 -19.46
N PHE A 146 39.85 -11.80 -20.27
CA PHE A 146 38.48 -11.92 -19.78
C PHE A 146 38.14 -13.38 -19.51
N SER A 147 37.96 -13.73 -18.24
CA SER A 147 37.52 -15.04 -17.75
C SER A 147 36.46 -14.85 -16.66
N ARG A 148 35.51 -15.78 -16.56
CA ARG A 148 34.54 -15.87 -15.44
C ARG A 148 35.03 -16.73 -14.28
N SER A 149 36.24 -17.24 -14.40
CA SER A 149 36.91 -17.99 -13.36
C SER A 149 38.31 -17.42 -13.21
N SER A 150 38.53 -16.69 -12.12
CA SER A 150 39.87 -16.25 -11.72
C SER A 150 40.50 -17.33 -10.84
N SER A 151 41.35 -18.15 -11.44
CA SER A 151 42.15 -19.11 -10.69
C SER A 151 43.33 -18.38 -10.05
N GLN A 152 43.55 -18.55 -8.75
CA GLN A 152 44.73 -18.01 -8.08
C GLN A 152 46.02 -18.51 -8.76
N ILE A 153 46.92 -17.57 -9.08
CA ILE A 153 48.26 -17.91 -9.56
C ILE A 153 49.09 -18.37 -8.37
N ILE A 154 49.67 -19.56 -8.48
CA ILE A 154 50.46 -20.17 -7.42
C ILE A 154 51.92 -20.04 -7.81
N ARG A 155 52.78 -19.53 -6.91
CA ARG A 155 54.23 -19.46 -7.12
C ARG A 155 54.89 -20.84 -7.16
N ASN A 156 56.19 -20.87 -7.44
CA ASN A 156 56.95 -22.10 -7.37
C ASN A 156 56.97 -22.62 -5.93
N ILE A 157 56.34 -23.77 -5.68
CA ILE A 157 56.26 -24.40 -4.36
C ILE A 157 57.56 -25.10 -3.94
N TYR A 158 58.54 -25.21 -4.84
CA TYR A 158 59.84 -25.82 -4.60
C TYR A 158 60.94 -24.78 -4.33
N ASP A 159 60.58 -23.50 -4.34
CA ASP A 159 61.50 -22.38 -4.13
C ASP A 159 61.11 -21.65 -2.84
N ASP A 160 61.71 -22.06 -1.73
CA ASP A 160 61.46 -21.50 -0.40
C ASP A 160 61.98 -20.07 -0.27
N ASP A 161 62.90 -19.66 -1.16
CA ASP A 161 63.50 -18.32 -1.22
C ASP A 161 62.81 -17.41 -2.26
N ALA A 162 61.75 -17.89 -2.93
CA ALA A 162 61.03 -17.12 -3.92
C ALA A 162 60.44 -15.84 -3.29
N PRO A 163 60.68 -14.66 -3.88
CA PRO A 163 60.16 -13.41 -3.35
C PRO A 163 58.64 -13.44 -3.27
N ASP A 164 58.09 -12.85 -2.20
CA ASP A 164 56.65 -12.64 -2.04
C ASP A 164 56.20 -11.46 -2.92
N ALA A 165 56.23 -11.69 -4.23
CA ALA A 165 55.94 -10.71 -5.27
C ALA A 165 54.85 -11.24 -6.20
N PRO A 166 54.01 -10.34 -6.76
CA PRO A 166 52.95 -10.75 -7.66
C PRO A 166 53.51 -11.44 -8.91
N ALA A 167 52.69 -12.29 -9.53
CA ALA A 167 53.03 -12.91 -10.79
C ALA A 167 53.10 -11.87 -11.91
N THR A 168 54.08 -12.00 -12.81
CA THR A 168 54.21 -11.09 -13.96
C THR A 168 54.39 -11.88 -15.25
N ALA A 169 53.95 -11.27 -16.36
CA ALA A 169 54.13 -11.83 -17.70
C ALA A 169 54.19 -10.71 -18.75
N GLN A 170 54.74 -11.02 -19.93
CA GLN A 170 54.67 -10.16 -21.11
C GLN A 170 53.78 -10.83 -22.16
N PHE A 171 52.74 -10.12 -22.57
CA PHE A 171 51.83 -10.51 -23.64
C PHE A 171 52.25 -9.78 -24.92
N VAL A 172 52.42 -10.53 -26.01
CA VAL A 172 52.71 -9.96 -27.34
C VAL A 172 51.41 -9.93 -28.12
N VAL A 173 50.99 -8.75 -28.57
CA VAL A 173 49.73 -8.56 -29.30
C VAL A 173 49.97 -7.84 -30.63
N ASP A 174 49.15 -8.12 -31.63
CA ASP A 174 49.08 -7.39 -32.90
C ASP A 174 47.70 -6.72 -33.00
N ARG A 175 47.71 -5.41 -33.28
CA ARG A 175 46.50 -4.59 -33.44
C ARG A 175 46.02 -4.50 -34.90
N GLY A 176 46.41 -5.46 -35.73
CA GLY A 176 46.11 -5.50 -37.17
C GLY A 176 46.94 -4.55 -38.02
N ASN A 177 47.98 -3.96 -37.43
CA ASN A 177 48.99 -3.18 -38.16
C ASN A 177 50.16 -4.08 -38.61
N GLY A 178 50.19 -5.36 -38.20
CA GLY A 178 51.26 -6.30 -38.50
C GLY A 178 52.53 -6.07 -37.68
N PHE A 179 52.44 -5.28 -36.60
CA PHE A 179 53.53 -5.03 -35.66
C PHE A 179 53.19 -5.59 -34.29
N ASP A 180 54.15 -6.33 -33.74
CA ASP A 180 54.05 -6.91 -32.40
C ASP A 180 54.30 -5.83 -31.33
N GLU A 181 53.37 -5.70 -30.39
CA GLU A 181 53.46 -4.83 -29.23
C GLU A 181 53.51 -5.66 -27.95
N ASP A 182 54.39 -5.26 -27.03
CA ASP A 182 54.53 -5.92 -25.72
C ASP A 182 53.68 -5.21 -24.66
N ILE A 183 52.79 -5.96 -24.03
CA ILE A 183 52.01 -5.54 -22.85
C ILE A 183 52.60 -6.22 -21.62
N ALA A 184 53.06 -5.41 -20.65
CA ALA A 184 53.47 -5.89 -19.34
C ALA A 184 52.23 -6.11 -18.46
N PHE A 185 52.14 -7.28 -17.85
CA PHE A 185 51.07 -7.65 -16.93
C PHE A 185 51.63 -8.01 -15.56
N THR A 186 51.01 -7.49 -14.51
CA THR A 186 51.18 -7.92 -13.13
C THR A 186 49.86 -8.44 -12.60
N ASP A 187 49.88 -9.51 -11.80
CA ASP A 187 48.68 -10.04 -11.16
C ASP A 187 48.00 -8.97 -10.29
N GLY A 188 46.73 -8.70 -10.59
CA GLY A 188 45.96 -7.58 -10.04
C GLY A 188 45.75 -6.40 -11.00
N ASP A 189 46.56 -6.29 -12.06
CA ASP A 189 46.40 -5.23 -13.07
C ASP A 189 45.27 -5.57 -14.05
N GLU A 190 44.49 -4.55 -14.44
CA GLU A 190 43.53 -4.65 -15.53
C GLU A 190 44.09 -3.97 -16.79
N HIS A 191 44.05 -4.67 -17.92
CA HIS A 191 44.48 -4.12 -19.21
C HIS A 191 43.37 -4.29 -20.26
N ASP A 192 42.89 -3.16 -20.79
CA ASP A 192 41.75 -3.10 -21.72
C ASP A 192 41.93 -4.03 -22.92
N ASP A 193 43.12 -4.04 -23.54
CA ASP A 193 43.40 -4.92 -24.67
C ASP A 193 43.31 -6.41 -24.32
N LEU A 194 43.91 -6.84 -23.20
CA LEU A 194 43.87 -8.26 -22.81
C LEU A 194 42.45 -8.71 -22.47
N LYS A 195 41.61 -7.83 -21.94
CA LYS A 195 40.19 -8.10 -21.64
C LYS A 195 39.32 -8.27 -22.90
N ARG A 196 39.86 -8.01 -24.09
CA ARG A 196 39.19 -8.33 -25.37
C ARG A 196 39.37 -9.81 -25.74
N VAL A 197 40.38 -10.49 -25.19
CA VAL A 197 40.59 -11.92 -25.35
C VAL A 197 39.75 -12.68 -24.32
N SER A 198 38.97 -13.66 -24.77
CA SER A 198 38.11 -14.48 -23.90
C SER A 198 38.77 -15.82 -23.60
N VAL A 199 38.87 -16.18 -22.33
CA VAL A 199 39.41 -17.47 -21.88
C VAL A 199 38.26 -18.34 -21.42
N PHE A 200 38.24 -19.57 -21.91
CA PHE A 200 37.24 -20.57 -21.57
C PHE A 200 37.92 -21.85 -21.13
N ASP A 201 37.68 -22.26 -19.88
CA ASP A 201 38.23 -23.49 -19.30
C ASP A 201 37.12 -24.41 -18.77
N SER A 202 37.52 -25.54 -18.18
CA SER A 202 36.58 -26.51 -17.61
C SER A 202 35.81 -25.98 -16.39
N SER A 203 36.36 -25.00 -15.67
CA SER A 203 35.69 -24.37 -14.54
C SER A 203 34.59 -23.42 -15.01
N VAL A 204 34.85 -22.64 -16.07
CA VAL A 204 33.84 -21.85 -16.79
C VAL A 204 32.77 -22.76 -17.38
N ALA A 205 33.16 -23.86 -18.03
CA ALA A 205 32.21 -24.82 -18.61
C ALA A 205 31.26 -25.40 -17.55
N ARG A 206 31.76 -25.72 -16.35
CA ARG A 206 30.95 -26.22 -15.23
C ARG A 206 29.91 -25.20 -14.78
N ILE A 207 30.27 -23.92 -14.70
CA ILE A 207 29.33 -22.84 -14.34
C ILE A 207 28.18 -22.78 -15.37
N HIS A 208 28.48 -22.95 -16.66
CA HIS A 208 27.50 -22.90 -17.73
C HIS A 208 26.63 -24.17 -17.82
N LEU A 209 27.19 -25.35 -17.51
CA LEU A 209 26.48 -26.63 -17.60
C LEU A 209 25.69 -27.00 -16.33
N ALA A 210 26.06 -26.46 -15.16
CA ALA A 210 25.43 -26.80 -13.89
C ALA A 210 24.07 -26.11 -13.66
N LYS A 211 23.75 -25.04 -14.40
CA LYS A 211 22.44 -24.38 -14.33
C LYS A 211 21.54 -24.90 -15.45
N GLU A 212 20.65 -25.82 -15.13
CA GLU A 212 19.49 -26.11 -15.96
C GLU A 212 18.60 -24.86 -15.99
N ASN A 213 18.45 -24.25 -17.17
CA ASN A 213 17.55 -23.12 -17.38
C ASN A 213 16.33 -23.58 -18.17
N GLU A 214 15.13 -23.16 -17.72
CA GLU A 214 13.86 -23.35 -18.44
C GLU A 214 13.83 -22.59 -19.79
N LEU A 215 14.73 -21.62 -19.96
CA LEU A 215 15.00 -20.95 -21.23
C LEU A 215 16.09 -21.73 -21.97
N GLY A 216 15.74 -22.34 -23.10
CA GLY A 216 16.62 -23.22 -23.89
C GLY A 216 17.96 -22.61 -24.37
N PHE A 217 18.24 -21.33 -24.08
CA PHE A 217 19.55 -20.72 -24.24
C PHE A 217 19.63 -19.37 -23.48
N GLN A 218 20.49 -19.26 -22.46
CA GLN A 218 20.84 -17.97 -21.83
C GLN A 218 22.25 -17.56 -22.30
N PRO A 219 22.42 -16.42 -22.99
CA PRO A 219 23.74 -15.94 -23.37
C PRO A 219 24.61 -15.77 -22.14
N ALA A 220 25.87 -16.20 -22.25
CA ALA A 220 26.84 -16.06 -21.18
C ALA A 220 26.87 -14.60 -20.70
N GLY A 221 26.48 -14.32 -19.46
CA GLY A 221 26.58 -12.99 -18.83
C GLY A 221 25.27 -12.48 -18.26
N PHE A 222 24.15 -13.12 -18.60
CA PHE A 222 22.83 -12.77 -18.07
C PHE A 222 22.55 -13.42 -16.71
N ASP A 223 23.36 -14.39 -16.26
CA ASP A 223 23.28 -14.99 -14.93
C ASP A 223 23.60 -13.98 -13.80
N VAL A 224 24.14 -12.82 -14.19
CA VAL A 224 24.36 -11.65 -13.34
C VAL A 224 23.07 -11.17 -12.65
N PHE A 225 21.91 -11.30 -13.30
CA PHE A 225 20.66 -10.76 -12.75
C PHE A 225 20.15 -11.60 -11.58
N ASP A 226 20.27 -12.93 -11.65
CA ASP A 226 19.92 -13.82 -10.53
C ASP A 226 20.80 -13.51 -9.32
N GLU A 227 22.09 -13.33 -9.56
CA GLU A 227 23.05 -13.00 -8.52
C GLU A 227 22.80 -11.60 -7.95
N ALA A 228 22.45 -10.62 -8.79
CA ALA A 228 22.09 -9.29 -8.35
C ALA A 228 20.83 -9.31 -7.46
N ILE A 229 19.81 -10.10 -7.84
CA ILE A 229 18.60 -10.30 -7.02
C ILE A 229 18.96 -10.93 -5.68
N ARG A 230 19.81 -11.96 -5.67
CA ARG A 230 20.31 -12.60 -4.43
C ARG A 230 21.03 -11.59 -3.54
N ALA A 231 21.96 -10.81 -4.10
CA ALA A 231 22.72 -9.80 -3.38
C ALA A 231 21.81 -8.71 -2.79
N ILE A 232 20.83 -8.23 -3.55
CA ILE A 232 19.82 -7.27 -3.07
C ILE A 232 18.99 -7.87 -1.91
N GLY A 233 18.63 -9.15 -2.01
CA GLY A 233 17.95 -9.86 -0.92
C GLY A 233 18.76 -9.89 0.37
N LEU A 234 20.07 -10.15 0.29
CA LEU A 234 20.97 -10.13 1.45
C LEU A 234 21.17 -8.72 2.02
N ILE A 235 21.30 -7.71 1.16
CA ILE A 235 21.34 -6.29 1.57
C ILE A 235 20.06 -5.91 2.31
N THR A 236 18.90 -6.37 1.85
CA THR A 236 17.60 -6.12 2.49
C THR A 236 17.56 -6.75 3.89
N GLN A 237 18.01 -8.00 4.03
CA GLN A 237 18.09 -8.67 5.34
C GLN A 237 19.01 -7.92 6.31
N LYS A 238 20.16 -7.41 5.84
CA LYS A 238 21.07 -6.60 6.65
C LYS A 238 20.42 -5.28 7.08
N LEU A 239 19.71 -4.61 6.16
CA LEU A 239 18.98 -3.39 6.47
C LEU A 239 17.90 -3.62 7.52
N ASP A 240 17.10 -4.70 7.38
CA ASP A 240 16.07 -5.05 8.35
C ASP A 240 16.67 -5.39 9.73
N ALA A 241 17.78 -6.11 9.76
CA ALA A 241 18.50 -6.38 11.01
C ALA A 241 18.98 -5.09 11.68
N ASP A 242 19.51 -4.15 10.89
CA ASP A 242 19.95 -2.84 11.38
C ASP A 242 18.79 -1.97 11.87
N ILE A 243 17.66 -1.96 11.15
CA ILE A 243 16.44 -1.27 11.56
C ILE A 243 15.97 -1.84 12.90
N ASN A 244 15.88 -3.17 13.03
CA ASN A 244 15.45 -3.83 14.26
C ASN A 244 16.41 -3.55 15.44
N ALA A 245 17.72 -3.54 15.20
CA ALA A 245 18.72 -3.25 16.22
C ALA A 245 18.67 -1.80 16.72
N LYS A 246 18.34 -0.85 15.83
CA LYS A 246 18.29 0.59 16.13
C LYS A 246 16.91 1.07 16.58
N THR A 247 15.84 0.32 16.27
CA THR A 247 14.48 0.65 16.68
C THR A 247 14.35 0.56 18.19
N ARG A 248 13.88 1.65 18.80
CA ARG A 248 13.58 1.72 20.23
C ARG A 248 12.10 2.03 20.41
N PRO A 249 11.40 1.36 21.34
CA PRO A 249 10.04 1.75 21.68
C PRO A 249 10.05 3.19 22.21
N ASN A 250 9.03 3.96 21.84
CA ASN A 250 8.86 5.30 22.37
C ASN A 250 8.54 5.22 23.87
N LYS A 251 9.46 5.70 24.71
CA LYS A 251 9.29 5.70 26.17
C LYS A 251 8.51 6.92 26.67
N PHE A 252 8.33 7.94 25.83
CA PHE A 252 7.70 9.20 26.22
C PHE A 252 6.18 9.09 26.28
N ASP A 253 5.56 8.12 25.61
CA ASP A 253 4.11 7.91 25.62
C ASP A 253 3.56 7.70 27.05
N GLN A 254 4.33 7.07 27.93
CA GLN A 254 3.94 6.85 29.33
C GLN A 254 3.96 8.13 30.17
N LEU A 255 4.75 9.13 29.77
CA LEU A 255 4.86 10.41 30.47
C LEU A 255 3.74 11.39 30.09
N PHE A 256 3.07 11.15 28.97
CA PHE A 256 2.00 11.98 28.42
C PHE A 256 0.73 11.14 28.20
N ALA A 257 0.25 10.50 29.28
CA ALA A 257 -0.91 9.63 29.24
C ALA A 257 -2.24 10.38 29.07
N ASP A 258 -2.28 11.66 29.47
CA ASP A 258 -3.46 12.50 29.34
C ASP A 258 -3.63 13.00 27.90
N PRO A 259 -4.85 12.90 27.32
CA PRO A 259 -5.09 13.33 25.95
C PRO A 259 -4.87 14.84 25.79
N GLY A 260 -4.12 15.23 24.76
CA GLY A 260 -3.81 16.61 24.46
C GLY A 260 -2.85 16.74 23.29
N SER A 261 -2.70 17.97 22.77
CA SER A 261 -1.87 18.26 21.60
C SER A 261 -0.41 17.82 21.75
N VAL A 262 0.12 17.87 22.98
CA VAL A 262 1.47 17.40 23.31
C VAL A 262 1.56 15.87 23.28
N ALA A 263 0.59 15.16 23.87
CA ALA A 263 0.54 13.71 23.86
C ALA A 263 0.40 13.16 22.43
N ASP A 264 -0.47 13.78 21.61
CA ASP A 264 -0.66 13.41 20.21
C ASP A 264 0.63 13.56 19.39
N LYS A 265 1.40 14.63 19.63
CA LYS A 265 2.67 14.85 18.95
C LYS A 265 3.78 13.91 19.43
N ILE A 266 3.79 13.56 20.71
CA ILE A 266 4.76 12.64 21.28
C ILE A 266 4.52 11.21 20.81
N ALA A 267 3.26 10.78 20.67
CA ALA A 267 2.90 9.45 20.18
C ALA A 267 3.40 9.16 18.76
N VAL A 268 3.55 10.20 17.92
CA VAL A 268 3.92 10.07 16.50
C VAL A 268 5.38 10.52 16.24
N LEU A 269 6.22 10.58 17.29
CA LEU A 269 7.63 10.95 17.14
C LEU A 269 8.35 10.04 16.14
N ASN A 270 8.96 10.66 15.14
CA ASN A 270 9.73 9.98 14.11
C ASN A 270 10.83 10.89 13.56
N ALA A 271 11.62 10.39 12.61
CA ALA A 271 12.75 11.12 12.03
C ALA A 271 12.37 12.43 11.31
N LYS A 272 11.10 12.65 10.99
CA LYS A 272 10.58 13.87 10.33
C LYS A 272 9.87 14.82 11.31
N SER A 273 9.83 14.51 12.60
CA SER A 273 9.20 15.38 13.59
C SER A 273 9.93 16.73 13.68
N ASP A 274 9.16 17.82 13.72
CA ASP A 274 9.70 19.18 13.78
C ASP A 274 10.11 19.55 15.21
N ILE A 275 11.41 19.73 15.40
CA ILE A 275 12.00 20.12 16.69
C ILE A 275 11.55 21.54 17.09
N ALA A 276 11.30 22.44 16.14
CA ALA A 276 10.85 23.80 16.43
C ALA A 276 9.40 23.82 16.97
N GLU A 277 8.52 23.01 16.39
CA GLU A 277 7.15 22.80 16.88
C GLU A 277 7.17 22.26 18.31
N LEU A 278 7.99 21.22 18.58
CA LEU A 278 8.14 20.65 19.91
C LEU A 278 8.67 21.65 20.94
N ARG A 279 9.62 22.51 20.56
CA ARG A 279 10.12 23.58 21.44
C ARG A 279 9.05 24.61 21.78
N THR A 280 8.16 24.91 20.83
CA THR A 280 7.03 25.81 21.05
C THR A 280 6.06 25.19 22.06
N LEU A 281 5.69 23.91 21.88
CA LEU A 281 4.83 23.18 22.81
C LEU A 281 5.45 23.01 24.21
N ALA A 282 6.78 22.98 24.30
CA ALA A 282 7.50 22.88 25.58
C ALA A 282 7.61 24.21 26.34
N THR A 283 7.20 25.33 25.73
CA THR A 283 7.30 26.65 26.37
C THR A 283 6.14 26.84 27.34
N PHE A 284 6.45 26.97 28.63
CA PHE A 284 5.47 27.31 29.66
C PHE A 284 5.65 28.79 30.04
N GLY A 285 4.77 29.64 29.49
CA GLY A 285 4.81 31.09 29.65
C GLY A 285 3.76 31.62 30.62
N ASP A 286 3.55 32.94 30.56
CA ASP A 286 2.57 33.61 31.42
C ASP A 286 1.12 33.26 31.04
N ALA A 287 0.85 32.98 29.76
CA ALA A 287 -0.46 32.54 29.29
C ALA A 287 -0.84 31.15 29.84
N GLU A 288 0.10 30.20 29.86
CA GLU A 288 -0.13 28.87 30.43
C GLU A 288 -0.30 28.93 31.95
N LYS A 289 0.42 29.82 32.65
CA LYS A 289 0.21 30.08 34.08
C LYS A 289 -1.18 30.66 34.37
N GLU A 290 -1.59 31.67 33.63
CA GLU A 290 -2.92 32.27 33.79
C GLU A 290 -4.03 31.25 33.53
N ARG A 291 -3.83 30.37 32.53
CA ARG A 291 -4.76 29.26 32.26
C ARG A 291 -4.77 28.24 33.40
N LEU A 292 -3.62 27.90 33.97
CA LEU A 292 -3.52 26.99 35.12
C LEU A 292 -4.25 27.57 36.35
N ASP A 293 -4.01 28.84 36.65
CA ASP A 293 -4.66 29.54 37.76
C ASP A 293 -6.18 29.62 37.56
N GLU A 294 -6.65 29.87 36.33
CA GLU A 294 -8.07 29.86 35.99
C GLU A 294 -8.71 28.48 36.18
N VAL A 295 -8.04 27.41 35.73
CA VAL A 295 -8.54 26.03 35.91
C VAL A 295 -8.57 25.66 37.39
N ALA A 296 -7.55 26.02 38.16
CA ALA A 296 -7.51 25.79 39.61
C ALA A 296 -8.66 26.52 40.34
N ARG A 297 -8.99 27.74 39.91
CA ARG A 297 -10.13 28.49 40.42
C ARG A 297 -11.46 27.80 40.08
N GLN A 298 -11.63 27.36 38.84
CA GLN A 298 -12.83 26.64 38.41
C GLN A 298 -13.01 25.32 39.17
N GLU A 299 -11.93 24.58 39.41
CA GLU A 299 -11.95 23.36 40.21
C GLU A 299 -12.42 23.64 41.65
N GLN A 300 -11.88 24.68 42.30
CA GLN A 300 -12.31 25.08 43.64
C GLN A 300 -13.79 25.50 43.68
N GLU A 301 -14.27 26.26 42.68
CA GLU A 301 -15.68 26.62 42.58
C GLU A 301 -16.60 25.41 42.41
N LEU A 302 -16.18 24.42 41.60
CA LEU A 302 -16.93 23.17 41.39
C LEU A 302 -16.94 22.29 42.64
N LEU A 303 -15.84 22.22 43.38
CA LEU A 303 -15.79 21.50 44.66
C LEU A 303 -16.65 22.20 45.73
N ALA A 304 -16.67 23.53 45.76
CA ALA A 304 -17.50 24.31 46.67
C ALA A 304 -19.00 24.20 46.33
N LYS A 305 -19.35 24.18 45.04
CA LYS A 305 -20.72 23.93 44.55
C LYS A 305 -20.93 22.44 44.39
N SER A 306 -21.19 21.72 45.49
CA SER A 306 -21.46 20.27 45.51
C SER A 306 -22.20 19.80 44.23
N PRO A 307 -21.51 19.09 43.32
CA PRO A 307 -22.09 18.61 42.06
C PRO A 307 -23.32 17.73 42.30
N VAL A 308 -23.38 17.10 43.48
CA VAL A 308 -24.50 16.27 43.93
C VAL A 308 -25.77 17.10 44.12
N GLU A 309 -25.68 18.28 44.76
CA GLU A 309 -26.85 19.13 45.02
C GLU A 309 -27.36 19.79 43.73
N THR A 310 -26.48 20.18 42.82
CA THR A 310 -26.87 20.74 41.52
C THR A 310 -27.50 19.69 40.61
N LEU A 311 -26.94 18.47 40.54
CA LEU A 311 -27.54 17.36 39.81
C LEU A 311 -28.91 16.95 40.37
N LYS A 312 -29.04 16.93 41.71
CA LYS A 312 -30.32 16.65 42.37
C LYS A 312 -31.37 17.71 42.04
N ALA A 313 -31.00 19.00 42.13
CA ALA A 313 -31.90 20.09 41.77
C ALA A 313 -32.35 20.03 40.30
N LEU A 314 -31.43 19.73 39.36
CA LEU A 314 -31.73 19.58 37.94
C LEU A 314 -32.62 18.36 37.66
N ALA A 315 -32.39 17.23 38.35
CA ALA A 315 -33.22 16.04 38.23
C ALA A 315 -34.65 16.27 38.73
N THR A 316 -34.80 16.98 39.85
CA THR A 316 -36.11 17.41 40.36
C THR A 316 -36.80 18.33 39.35
N ALA A 317 -36.11 19.36 38.85
CA ALA A 317 -36.66 20.29 37.87
C ALA A 317 -37.12 19.60 36.57
N LYS A 318 -36.36 18.61 36.08
CA LYS A 318 -36.75 17.77 34.94
C LYS A 318 -38.04 17.00 35.23
N THR A 319 -38.10 16.34 36.38
CA THR A 319 -39.27 15.53 36.79
C THR A 319 -40.53 16.39 36.90
N ASP A 320 -40.40 17.58 37.49
CA ASP A 320 -41.51 18.54 37.63
C ASP A 320 -42.00 19.05 36.27
N THR A 321 -41.07 19.31 35.35
CA THR A 321 -41.38 19.77 33.99
C THR A 321 -42.10 18.67 33.18
N GLU A 322 -41.64 17.42 33.26
CA GLU A 322 -42.29 16.28 32.62
C GLU A 322 -43.69 16.03 33.19
N ALA A 323 -43.85 16.13 34.52
CA ALA A 323 -45.15 16.02 35.18
C ALA A 323 -46.12 17.14 34.76
N LEU A 324 -45.62 18.38 34.62
CA LEU A 324 -46.42 19.50 34.14
C LEU A 324 -46.82 19.29 32.67
N GLN A 325 -45.91 18.86 31.81
CA GLN A 325 -46.20 18.58 30.41
C GLN A 325 -47.29 17.52 30.27
N LYS A 326 -47.22 16.44 31.05
CA LYS A 326 -48.25 15.39 31.08
C LYS A 326 -49.60 15.95 31.53
N LYS A 327 -49.64 16.70 32.63
CA LYS A 327 -50.88 17.33 33.12
C LYS A 327 -51.52 18.25 32.09
N VAL A 328 -50.73 19.04 31.37
CA VAL A 328 -51.21 19.92 30.31
C VAL A 328 -51.78 19.11 29.14
N ALA A 329 -51.10 18.03 28.73
CA ALA A 329 -51.60 17.15 27.67
C ALA A 329 -52.92 16.46 28.06
N ASP A 330 -53.00 15.94 29.29
CA ASP A 330 -54.22 15.30 29.82
C ASP A 330 -55.39 16.29 29.84
N LEU A 331 -55.18 17.50 30.36
CA LEU A 331 -56.18 18.57 30.35
C LEU A 331 -56.60 18.98 28.94
N ALA A 332 -55.64 19.13 28.02
CA ALA A 332 -55.92 19.46 26.63
C ALA A 332 -56.72 18.37 25.91
N SER A 333 -56.54 17.09 26.25
CA SER A 333 -57.33 16.00 25.70
C SER A 333 -58.75 15.94 26.28
N ALA A 334 -58.92 16.21 27.57
CA ALA A 334 -60.20 16.14 28.26
C ALA A 334 -61.11 17.36 28.00
N LEU A 335 -60.51 18.54 27.82
CA LEU A 335 -61.21 19.83 27.66
C LEU A 335 -60.93 20.48 26.31
N GLY A 336 -60.27 19.78 25.40
CA GLY A 336 -59.96 20.29 24.08
C GLY A 336 -61.19 20.41 23.18
N ASN A 337 -61.05 21.19 22.11
CA ASN A 337 -62.12 21.43 21.14
C ASN A 337 -62.74 20.12 20.63
N ALA A 338 -61.94 19.08 20.38
CA ALA A 338 -62.43 17.78 19.94
C ALA A 338 -63.37 17.10 20.97
N ALA A 339 -63.04 17.19 22.26
CA ALA A 339 -63.89 16.65 23.33
C ALA A 339 -65.19 17.47 23.49
N CYS A 340 -65.09 18.80 23.36
CA CYS A 340 -66.27 19.67 23.34
C CYS A 340 -67.17 19.43 22.13
N ASP A 341 -66.59 19.20 20.95
CA ASP A 341 -67.33 18.95 19.72
C ASP A 341 -68.00 17.57 19.73
N GLU A 342 -67.35 16.55 20.30
CA GLU A 342 -67.98 15.24 20.51
C GLU A 342 -69.14 15.33 21.51
N ALA A 343 -68.98 16.07 22.61
CA ALA A 343 -70.05 16.31 23.57
C ALA A 343 -71.25 17.03 22.91
N ARG A 344 -71.00 18.02 22.05
CA ARG A 344 -72.05 18.69 21.25
C ARG A 344 -72.73 17.72 20.28
N ARG A 345 -71.96 16.91 19.57
CA ARG A 345 -72.48 15.91 18.62
C ARG A 345 -73.39 14.89 19.32
N LEU A 346 -72.99 14.39 20.49
CA LEU A 346 -73.82 13.51 21.30
C LEU A 346 -75.13 14.18 21.75
N LEU A 347 -75.06 15.45 22.15
CA LEU A 347 -76.24 16.22 22.55
C LEU A 347 -77.21 16.43 21.37
N ASP A 348 -76.71 16.78 20.19
CA ASP A 348 -77.53 16.97 18.99
C ASP A 348 -78.10 15.64 18.46
N GLY A 349 -77.34 14.55 18.56
CA GLY A 349 -77.83 13.20 18.30
C GLY A 349 -78.97 12.82 19.24
N HIS A 350 -78.85 13.12 20.53
CA HIS A 350 -79.92 12.87 21.51
C HIS A 350 -81.19 13.68 21.19
N LYS A 351 -81.06 14.96 20.85
CA LYS A 351 -82.21 15.79 20.44
C LYS A 351 -82.91 15.25 19.20
N THR A 352 -82.15 14.79 18.22
CA THR A 352 -82.68 14.23 16.97
C THR A 352 -83.44 12.94 17.23
N ALA A 353 -82.84 12.02 18.00
CA ALA A 353 -83.50 10.77 18.39
C ALA A 353 -84.79 11.00 19.21
N LEU A 354 -84.80 12.03 20.07
CA LEU A 354 -86.01 12.41 20.81
C LEU A 354 -87.11 12.90 19.87
N LEU A 355 -86.78 13.73 18.88
CA LEU A 355 -87.75 14.22 17.89
C LEU A 355 -88.30 13.09 17.01
N GLU A 356 -87.44 12.15 16.59
CA GLU A 356 -87.86 10.96 15.84
C GLU A 356 -88.78 10.06 16.67
N ALA A 357 -88.47 9.85 17.96
CA ALA A 357 -89.32 9.08 18.86
C ALA A 357 -90.70 9.72 19.04
N VAL A 358 -90.76 11.06 19.18
CA VAL A 358 -92.03 11.81 19.24
C VAL A 358 -92.82 11.68 17.95
N LYS A 359 -92.14 11.79 16.80
CA LYS A 359 -92.78 11.65 15.48
C LYS A 359 -93.32 10.24 15.26
N ALA A 360 -92.52 9.20 15.51
CA ALA A 360 -92.95 7.81 15.39
C ALA A 360 -94.11 7.47 16.32
N GLY A 361 -94.08 7.99 17.56
CA GLY A 361 -95.20 7.87 18.50
C GLY A 361 -96.47 8.54 17.99
N SER A 362 -96.35 9.70 17.33
CA SER A 362 -97.51 10.41 16.76
C SER A 362 -98.12 9.70 15.56
N GLU A 363 -97.29 9.11 14.68
CA GLU A 363 -97.76 8.37 13.50
C GLU A 363 -98.50 7.09 13.89
N ALA A 364 -98.08 6.41 14.96
CA ALA A 364 -98.74 5.21 15.48
C ALA A 364 -100.14 5.46 16.06
N VAL A 365 -100.48 6.72 16.41
CA VAL A 365 -101.78 7.12 17.01
C VAL A 365 -102.62 7.93 16.03
N SER A 366 -102.16 8.11 14.78
CA SER A 366 -102.82 8.95 13.80
C SER A 366 -104.07 8.29 13.20
N HIS A 367 -105.18 9.04 13.14
CA HIS A 367 -106.48 8.61 12.59
C HIS A 367 -107.01 9.68 11.61
N SER A 368 -107.76 9.29 10.58
CA SER A 368 -108.19 10.19 9.49
C SER A 368 -109.07 11.38 9.91
N GLN A 369 -109.56 11.39 11.17
CA GLN A 369 -110.37 12.46 11.75
C GLN A 369 -109.58 13.39 12.71
N LEU A 370 -108.32 13.07 13.01
CA LEU A 370 -107.46 13.81 13.93
C LEU A 370 -106.27 14.42 13.16
N GLY A 371 -106.46 15.62 12.61
CA GLY A 371 -105.46 16.30 11.78
C GLY A 371 -104.30 16.97 12.53
N GLN A 372 -104.30 16.93 13.87
CA GLN A 372 -103.31 17.60 14.73
C GLN A 372 -102.51 16.62 15.61
N THR A 373 -102.58 15.32 15.35
CA THR A 373 -101.84 14.29 16.10
C THR A 373 -100.34 14.52 15.96
N GLY A 374 -99.63 14.66 17.09
CA GLY A 374 -98.19 14.98 17.12
C GLY A 374 -97.83 16.46 17.23
N SER A 375 -98.82 17.37 17.22
CA SER A 375 -98.58 18.79 17.49
C SER A 375 -98.25 19.07 18.96
N THR A 376 -97.77 20.27 19.27
CA THR A 376 -97.56 20.72 20.65
C THR A 376 -98.85 20.67 21.47
N ASP A 377 -99.99 21.02 20.85
CA ASP A 377 -101.30 20.95 21.50
C ASP A 377 -101.75 19.51 21.78
N TRP A 378 -101.45 18.58 20.87
CA TRP A 378 -101.68 17.15 21.10
C TRP A 378 -100.81 16.60 22.24
N ASN A 379 -99.52 16.97 22.29
CA ASN A 379 -98.65 16.57 23.39
C ASN A 379 -99.12 17.13 24.73
N ASN A 380 -99.54 18.39 24.76
CA ASN A 380 -100.12 19.00 25.96
C ASN A 380 -101.42 18.30 26.37
N PHE A 381 -102.27 17.93 25.41
CA PHE A 381 -103.46 17.11 25.66
C PHE A 381 -103.09 15.74 26.24
N VAL A 382 -102.18 14.98 25.62
CA VAL A 382 -101.75 13.66 26.12
C VAL A 382 -101.12 13.77 27.51
N LEU A 383 -100.28 14.78 27.76
CA LEU A 383 -99.70 15.01 29.08
C LEU A 383 -100.76 15.38 30.11
N ALA A 384 -101.73 16.24 29.77
CA ALA A 384 -102.84 16.60 30.64
C ALA A 384 -103.75 15.40 30.91
N SER A 385 -104.08 14.60 29.90
CA SER A 385 -104.85 13.36 30.01
C SER A 385 -104.13 12.30 30.83
N ARG A 386 -102.81 12.17 30.70
CA ARG A 386 -101.99 11.29 31.56
C ARG A 386 -101.99 11.78 33.00
N LYS A 387 -101.87 13.09 33.22
CA LYS A 387 -101.87 13.69 34.55
C LYS A 387 -103.24 13.56 35.23
N LEU A 388 -104.32 13.74 34.47
CA LEU A 388 -105.70 13.45 34.90
C LEU A 388 -105.88 11.97 35.19
N GLY A 389 -105.42 11.08 34.29
CA GLY A 389 -105.46 9.64 34.49
C GLY A 389 -104.69 9.19 35.73
N GLN A 390 -103.55 9.80 36.04
CA GLN A 390 -102.80 9.56 37.28
C GLN A 390 -103.51 10.11 38.52
N ALA A 391 -104.23 11.21 38.40
CA ALA A 391 -105.02 11.78 39.50
C ALA A 391 -106.32 11.00 39.77
N GLU A 392 -106.91 10.38 38.74
CA GLU A 392 -108.11 9.54 38.85
C GLU A 392 -107.80 8.03 39.01
N ALA A 393 -106.52 7.63 38.97
CA ALA A 393 -106.07 6.24 39.06
C ALA A 393 -106.18 5.65 40.48
N GLY A 394 -107.42 5.42 40.93
CA GLY A 394 -107.74 4.37 41.89
C GLY A 394 -108.16 3.04 41.23
N THR A 395 -108.63 3.04 39.98
CA THR A 395 -109.27 1.83 39.40
C THR A 395 -109.26 1.71 37.87
N TYR A 396 -108.40 2.46 37.15
CA TYR A 396 -108.33 2.36 35.69
C TYR A 396 -106.87 2.34 35.16
N PRO A 397 -106.53 1.45 34.21
CA PRO A 397 -107.39 0.39 33.62
C PRO A 397 -107.39 -0.90 34.45
N ALA A 398 -108.59 -1.41 34.80
CA ALA A 398 -108.78 -2.77 35.31
C ALA A 398 -109.16 -3.74 34.16
N ALA A 399 -108.80 -5.01 34.29
CA ALA A 399 -109.07 -6.03 33.27
C ALA A 399 -110.58 -6.16 33.00
N GLY A 400 -111.00 -5.88 31.76
CA GLY A 400 -112.40 -5.98 31.32
C GLY A 400 -113.06 -4.66 30.88
N HIS A 401 -112.40 -3.51 31.02
CA HIS A 401 -112.94 -2.24 30.50
C HIS A 401 -112.78 -2.13 28.96
N PRO A 402 -113.76 -1.56 28.24
CA PRO A 402 -113.82 -1.58 26.77
C PRO A 402 -112.70 -0.83 26.05
N VAL A 403 -111.86 -0.10 26.78
CA VAL A 403 -110.70 0.63 26.25
C VAL A 403 -109.41 -0.22 26.30
N CYS A 404 -109.39 -1.31 27.08
CA CYS A 404 -108.23 -2.22 27.15
C CYS A 404 -108.10 -3.09 25.89
N SER A 405 -109.16 -3.28 25.11
CA SER A 405 -109.13 -4.09 23.88
C SER A 405 -108.50 -3.37 22.69
N ALA A 406 -108.45 -2.03 22.68
CA ALA A 406 -107.89 -1.26 21.56
C ALA A 406 -106.40 -0.92 21.73
N ILE A 407 -105.91 -0.79 22.97
CA ILE A 407 -104.50 -0.41 23.24
C ILE A 407 -103.59 -1.64 23.40
N ALA A 408 -104.14 -2.81 23.74
CA ALA A 408 -103.37 -4.05 23.84
C ALA A 408 -102.83 -4.56 22.49
N LEU A 409 -103.25 -3.98 21.36
CA LEU A 409 -102.80 -4.37 20.01
C LEU A 409 -101.71 -3.45 19.41
N SER A 410 -101.36 -2.32 20.05
CA SER A 410 -100.32 -1.40 19.52
C SER A 410 -99.06 -1.28 20.39
N MET A 411 -99.01 -1.97 21.54
CA MET A 411 -97.96 -1.80 22.55
C MET A 411 -96.72 -2.73 22.54
N PRO A 412 -96.30 -3.44 21.45
CA PRO A 412 -94.98 -4.08 21.44
C PRO A 412 -93.88 -3.40 20.61
N ARG A 413 -94.02 -2.15 20.13
CA ARG A 413 -92.99 -1.53 19.26
C ARG A 413 -92.40 -0.17 19.64
N LEU A 414 -92.74 0.39 20.81
CA LEU A 414 -92.18 1.69 21.26
C LEU A 414 -91.15 1.58 22.40
N LEU A 415 -90.64 0.38 22.68
CA LEU A 415 -89.51 0.16 23.57
C LEU A 415 -88.45 -0.72 22.88
N ARG A 416 -87.73 -0.11 21.95
CA ARG A 416 -86.30 -0.35 21.69
C ARG A 416 -85.65 0.94 21.26
#